data_AF-A0A9W9C9X1-F1
#
_entry.id   AF-A0A9W9C9X1-F1
#
_cell.length_a   1.000
_cell.length_b   1.000
_cell.length_c   1.000
_cell.angle_alpha   90.00
_cell.angle_beta   90.00
_cell.angle_gamma   90.00
#
_symmetry.space_group_name_H-M   'P 1'
#
loop_
_entity.id
_entity.type
_entity.pdbx_description
1 polymer ?
#
loop_
_entity_poly.entity_id
_entity_poly.type
_entity_poly.pdbx_seq_one_letter_code
_entity_poly.pdbx_strand_id
1 'polypeptide(L)'
;MGKASQFPTDSFTDKYNDDTAKYDQTVSLDGTVVSEISTDSGKAQGFGTAVECQQAACGTVPAHKYVDTTLIMDVADADYDQTKGTTGATGDMVTADGGKTWTIETISIESHTYT
;
A
#
# COMPACT_ATOMS: atom_id res chain seq x y z
N MET A 1 3.58 -26.22 22.71
CA MET A 1 3.57 -25.51 21.40
C MET A 1 2.62 -24.34 21.54
N GLY A 2 3.15 -23.13 21.76
CA GLY A 2 2.31 -21.93 21.83
C GLY A 2 1.75 -21.63 20.44
N LYS A 3 0.44 -21.41 20.35
CA LYS A 3 -0.15 -20.84 19.13
C LYS A 3 0.54 -19.49 18.92
N ALA A 4 1.19 -19.29 17.78
CA ALA A 4 1.54 -17.95 17.35
C ALA A 4 0.23 -17.14 17.38
N SER A 5 0.21 -16.03 18.11
CA SER A 5 -0.90 -15.09 18.00
C SER A 5 -0.90 -14.62 16.55
N GLN A 6 -1.92 -15.01 15.79
CA GLN A 6 -2.18 -14.39 14.51
C GLN A 6 -2.54 -12.94 14.85
N PHE A 7 -1.65 -12.02 14.51
CA PHE A 7 -1.98 -10.60 14.54
C PHE A 7 -3.16 -10.39 13.59
N PRO A 8 -4.12 -9.52 13.94
CA PRO A 8 -5.20 -9.22 13.02
C PRO A 8 -4.60 -8.77 11.68
N THR A 9 -5.08 -9.37 10.59
CA THR A 9 -4.60 -9.00 9.24
C THR A 9 -5.49 -7.89 8.73
N ASP A 10 -4.98 -6.68 8.85
CA ASP A 10 -5.58 -5.49 8.24
C ASP A 10 -5.16 -5.47 6.77
N SER A 11 -6.12 -5.47 5.85
CA SER A 11 -5.85 -5.37 4.41
C SER A 11 -6.57 -4.18 3.79
N PHE A 12 -5.86 -3.55 2.86
CA PHE A 12 -6.35 -2.42 2.07
C PHE A 12 -6.39 -2.87 0.61
N THR A 13 -7.47 -2.55 -0.10
CA THR A 13 -7.60 -2.83 -1.53
C THR A 13 -8.18 -1.61 -2.22
N ASP A 14 -7.43 -1.08 -3.18
CA ASP A 14 -7.84 0.02 -4.04
C ASP A 14 -7.96 -0.49 -5.48
N LYS A 15 -9.14 -0.36 -6.08
CA LYS A 15 -9.39 -0.86 -7.44
C LYS A 15 -10.11 0.20 -8.28
N TYR A 16 -9.54 0.51 -9.45
CA TYR A 16 -10.27 1.29 -10.43
C TYR A 16 -11.38 0.45 -11.07
N ASN A 17 -12.58 1.01 -11.13
CA ASN A 17 -13.77 0.37 -11.66
C ASN A 17 -14.17 1.08 -12.96
N ASP A 18 -13.93 0.44 -14.10
CA ASP A 18 -14.19 1.01 -15.42
C ASP A 18 -15.68 1.32 -15.66
N ASP A 19 -16.60 0.59 -15.03
CA ASP A 19 -18.05 0.79 -15.20
C ASP A 19 -18.54 2.07 -14.53
N THR A 20 -17.90 2.45 -13.41
CA THR A 20 -18.28 3.62 -12.62
C THR A 20 -17.32 4.79 -12.76
N ALA A 21 -16.16 4.57 -13.38
CA ALA A 21 -15.02 5.49 -13.45
C ALA A 21 -14.54 5.99 -12.07
N LYS A 22 -14.58 5.11 -11.05
CA LYS A 22 -14.21 5.41 -9.67
C LYS A 22 -13.16 4.44 -9.13
N TYR A 23 -12.50 4.84 -8.05
CA TYR A 23 -11.75 3.93 -7.20
C TYR A 23 -12.63 3.41 -6.08
N ASP A 24 -12.79 2.09 -6.02
CA ASP A 24 -13.39 1.36 -4.92
C ASP A 24 -12.30 0.98 -3.94
N GLN A 25 -12.38 1.50 -2.72
CA GLN A 25 -11.40 1.28 -1.65
C GLN A 25 -12.06 0.47 -0.54
N THR A 26 -11.42 -0.61 -0.12
CA THR A 26 -11.92 -1.52 0.92
C THR A 26 -10.88 -1.70 2.02
N VAL A 27 -11.34 -1.66 3.27
CA VAL A 27 -10.55 -2.06 4.44
C VAL A 27 -11.17 -3.30 5.04
N SER A 28 -10.35 -4.34 5.24
CA SER A 28 -10.78 -5.56 5.91
C SER A 28 -9.96 -5.83 7.16
N LEU A 29 -10.61 -6.31 8.22
CA LEU A 29 -9.97 -6.84 9.42
C LEU A 29 -10.27 -8.33 9.47
N ASP A 30 -9.24 -9.16 9.49
CA ASP A 30 -9.36 -10.63 9.52
C ASP A 30 -10.27 -11.16 8.39
N GLY A 31 -10.14 -10.57 7.20
CA GLY A 31 -10.92 -10.92 6.01
C GLY A 31 -12.37 -10.43 6.03
N THR A 32 -12.80 -9.72 7.07
CA THR A 32 -14.13 -9.09 7.15
C THR A 32 -14.02 -7.63 6.71
N VAL A 33 -14.79 -7.23 5.70
CA VAL A 33 -14.87 -5.83 5.28
C VAL A 33 -15.47 -4.98 6.41
N VAL A 34 -14.74 -3.97 6.85
CA VAL A 34 -15.16 -3.03 7.90
C VAL A 34 -15.38 -1.61 7.40
N SER A 35 -14.86 -1.28 6.21
CA SER A 35 -15.06 0.02 5.57
C SER A 35 -14.97 -0.11 4.05
N GLU A 36 -15.80 0.66 3.36
CA GLU A 36 -15.81 0.77 1.89
C GLU A 36 -16.10 2.22 1.50
N ILE A 37 -15.41 2.73 0.49
CA ILE A 37 -15.67 4.02 -0.12
C ILE A 37 -15.41 3.96 -1.64
N SER A 38 -16.27 4.63 -2.41
CA SER A 38 -16.09 4.77 -3.86
C SER A 38 -15.91 6.24 -4.22
N THR A 39 -14.74 6.57 -4.78
CA THR A 39 -14.32 7.97 -5.00
C THR A 39 -14.08 8.24 -6.48
N ASP A 40 -14.60 9.36 -6.98
CA ASP A 40 -14.27 9.88 -8.31
C ASP A 40 -13.00 10.75 -8.20
N SER A 41 -11.86 10.19 -8.61
CA SER A 41 -10.53 10.80 -8.48
C SER A 41 -9.66 10.67 -9.73
N GLY A 42 -10.23 10.22 -10.87
CA GLY A 42 -9.49 9.89 -12.08
C GLY A 42 -8.74 8.55 -11.99
N LYS A 43 -7.77 8.30 -12.89
CA LYS A 43 -6.90 7.11 -12.87
C LYS A 43 -5.60 7.40 -12.12
N ALA A 44 -5.20 6.51 -11.20
CA ALA A 44 -3.96 6.62 -10.46
C ALA A 44 -2.76 6.61 -11.40
N GLN A 45 -1.76 7.43 -11.09
CA GLN A 45 -0.51 7.57 -11.85
C GLN A 45 0.70 6.97 -11.13
N GLY A 46 0.51 6.52 -9.89
CA GLY A 46 1.55 5.96 -9.07
C GLY A 46 1.00 5.40 -7.76
N PHE A 47 1.88 4.73 -7.02
CA PHE A 47 1.60 4.19 -5.70
C PHE A 47 2.68 4.67 -4.74
N GLY A 48 2.28 5.00 -3.51
CA GLY A 48 3.21 5.39 -2.47
C GLY A 48 2.61 5.22 -1.09
N THR A 49 3.48 4.97 -0.11
CA THR A 49 3.13 5.01 1.31
C THR A 49 3.59 6.32 1.89
N ALA A 50 2.75 6.98 2.68
CA ALA A 50 3.12 8.16 3.43
C ALA A 50 2.67 8.01 4.87
N VAL A 51 3.53 8.44 5.80
CA VAL A 51 3.14 8.68 7.18
C VAL A 51 2.88 10.17 7.28
N GLU A 52 1.62 10.54 7.44
CA GLU A 52 1.22 11.93 7.54
C GLU A 52 0.97 12.34 8.98
N CYS A 53 1.45 13.53 9.32
CA CYS A 53 1.17 14.19 10.58
C CYS A 53 0.28 15.41 10.30
N GLN A 54 -0.99 15.33 10.68
CA GLN A 54 -2.01 16.36 10.38
C GLN A 54 -1.90 17.61 11.29
N GLN A 55 -1.00 17.62 12.29
CA GLN A 55 -0.81 18.73 13.24
C GLN A 55 0.66 19.11 13.38
N ALA A 56 0.98 20.25 14.00
CA ALA A 56 2.36 20.75 14.08
C ALA A 56 3.35 19.82 14.82
N ALA A 57 2.86 18.90 15.67
CA ALA A 57 3.65 17.85 16.29
C ALA A 57 2.78 16.62 16.57
N CYS A 58 3.06 15.49 15.89
CA CYS A 58 2.36 14.21 16.12
C CYS A 58 3.19 13.22 16.94
N GLY A 59 4.33 13.66 17.49
CA GLY A 59 5.23 12.81 18.26
C GLY A 59 5.94 11.77 17.39
N THR A 60 6.22 10.61 17.99
CA THR A 60 6.94 9.52 17.33
C THR A 60 5.98 8.50 16.74
N VAL A 61 6.07 8.29 15.43
CA VAL A 61 5.47 7.13 14.77
C VAL A 61 6.48 5.98 14.82
N PRO A 62 6.14 4.83 15.43
CA PRO A 62 7.04 3.70 15.52
C PRO A 62 7.29 3.07 14.14
N ALA A 63 8.41 2.35 14.03
CA ALA A 63 8.70 1.57 12.84
C ALA A 63 7.59 0.55 12.58
N HIS A 64 7.20 0.38 11.32
CA HIS A 64 6.12 -0.52 10.91
C HIS A 64 6.37 -1.04 9.49
N LYS A 65 5.52 -1.95 9.04
CA LYS A 65 5.68 -2.64 7.76
C LYS A 65 4.35 -2.80 7.05
N TYR A 66 4.41 -2.75 5.72
CA TYR A 66 3.40 -3.33 4.84
C TYR A 66 3.95 -4.63 4.28
N VAL A 67 3.15 -5.68 4.29
CA VAL A 67 3.53 -7.01 3.81
C VAL A 67 2.63 -7.42 2.65
N ASP A 68 3.13 -8.29 1.78
CA ASP A 68 2.37 -8.87 0.65
C ASP A 68 1.71 -7.80 -0.25
N THR A 69 2.42 -6.70 -0.52
CA THR A 69 1.91 -5.62 -1.36
C THR A 69 1.94 -6.06 -2.83
N THR A 70 0.80 -5.92 -3.51
CA THR A 70 0.65 -6.25 -4.93
C THR A 70 0.07 -5.05 -5.68
N LEU A 71 0.73 -4.64 -6.76
CA LEU A 71 0.25 -3.63 -7.70
C LEU A 71 -0.07 -4.32 -9.02
N ILE A 72 -1.31 -4.17 -9.49
CA ILE A 72 -1.75 -4.67 -10.79
C ILE A 72 -1.98 -3.45 -11.70
N MET A 73 -1.16 -3.33 -12.73
CA MET A 73 -1.15 -2.18 -13.63
C MET A 73 -2.28 -2.28 -14.67
N ASP A 74 -2.79 -1.15 -15.17
CA ASP A 74 -3.74 -1.14 -16.30
C ASP A 74 -3.05 -1.62 -17.59
N VAL A 75 -1.86 -1.08 -17.85
CA VAL A 75 -0.95 -1.48 -18.94
C VAL A 75 0.36 -1.95 -18.32
N ALA A 76 0.93 -3.04 -18.84
CA ALA A 76 2.21 -3.55 -18.36
C ALA A 76 3.33 -2.54 -18.61
N ASP A 77 4.15 -2.29 -17.60
CA ASP A 77 5.32 -1.43 -17.68
C ASP A 77 6.49 -2.08 -16.93
N ALA A 78 7.46 -2.59 -17.69
CA ALA A 78 8.60 -3.33 -17.16
C ALA A 78 9.64 -2.43 -16.46
N ASP A 79 9.58 -1.11 -16.69
CA ASP A 79 10.53 -0.14 -16.12
C ASP A 79 9.91 0.65 -14.94
N TYR A 80 8.70 0.28 -14.49
CA TYR A 80 8.00 1.01 -13.43
C TYR A 80 8.79 1.07 -12.12
N ASP A 81 9.56 0.03 -11.78
CA ASP A 81 10.43 0.01 -10.60
C ASP A 81 11.53 1.09 -10.64
N GLN A 82 11.93 1.54 -11.82
CA GLN A 82 12.91 2.63 -11.99
C GLN A 82 12.36 3.99 -11.54
N THR A 83 11.04 4.10 -11.35
CA THR A 83 10.39 5.29 -10.81
C THR A 83 10.40 5.34 -9.28
N LYS A 84 10.83 4.25 -8.62
CA LYS A 84 10.83 4.13 -7.16
C LYS A 84 11.72 5.18 -6.50
N GLY A 85 11.08 6.07 -5.76
CA GLY A 85 11.73 6.96 -4.79
C GLY A 85 11.47 6.50 -3.36
N THR A 86 12.44 6.67 -2.46
CA THR A 86 12.29 6.30 -1.05
C THR A 86 12.76 7.41 -0.13
N THR A 87 12.02 7.66 0.95
CA THR A 87 12.43 8.56 2.04
C THR A 87 12.01 7.93 3.36
N GLY A 88 12.93 7.21 4.00
CA GLY A 88 12.63 6.46 5.24
C GLY A 88 11.87 5.14 5.03
N ALA A 89 11.78 4.67 3.77
CA ALA A 89 11.15 3.41 3.39
C ALA A 89 12.14 2.51 2.63
N THR A 90 11.99 1.19 2.75
CA THR A 90 12.70 0.17 1.97
C THR A 90 11.74 -0.88 1.44
N GLY A 91 12.16 -1.70 0.47
CA GLY A 91 11.36 -2.80 -0.10
C GLY A 91 11.60 -2.94 -1.60
N ASP A 92 11.77 -4.16 -2.09
CA ASP A 92 12.11 -4.42 -3.50
C ASP A 92 10.88 -4.80 -4.32
N MET A 93 10.77 -4.18 -5.49
CA MET A 93 9.70 -4.45 -6.45
C MET A 93 10.17 -5.53 -7.41
N VAL A 94 9.39 -6.58 -7.55
CA VAL A 94 9.66 -7.65 -8.51
C VAL A 94 8.45 -7.89 -9.40
N THR A 95 8.71 -8.26 -10.66
CA THR A 95 7.68 -8.64 -11.61
C THR A 95 8.09 -9.91 -12.34
N ALA A 96 7.12 -10.76 -12.65
CA ALA A 96 7.32 -12.00 -13.41
C ALA A 96 6.58 -11.98 -14.76
N ASP A 97 5.78 -10.95 -15.03
CA ASP A 97 4.86 -10.87 -16.16
C ASP A 97 5.09 -9.60 -17.01
N GLY A 98 6.33 -9.11 -17.02
CA GLY A 98 6.73 -7.95 -17.83
C GLY A 98 6.19 -6.62 -17.30
N GLY A 99 5.92 -6.53 -15.99
CA GLY A 99 5.47 -5.30 -15.35
C GLY A 99 3.95 -5.11 -15.34
N LYS A 100 3.17 -6.17 -15.60
CA LYS A 100 1.71 -6.13 -15.41
C LYS A 100 1.35 -6.26 -13.93
N THR A 101 2.10 -7.07 -13.19
CA THR A 101 1.99 -7.26 -11.75
C THR A 101 3.34 -7.03 -11.10
N TRP A 102 3.36 -6.14 -10.11
CA TRP A 102 4.51 -5.89 -9.24
C TRP A 102 4.19 -6.38 -7.83
N THR A 103 5.08 -7.17 -7.25
CA THR A 103 4.98 -7.60 -5.85
C THR A 103 6.12 -7.03 -5.03
N ILE A 104 5.82 -6.72 -3.77
CA ILE A 104 6.77 -6.29 -2.76
C ILE A 104 6.46 -7.10 -1.51
N GLU A 105 7.37 -8.02 -1.15
CA GLU A 105 7.17 -8.92 -0.01
C GLU A 105 7.06 -8.13 1.30
N THR A 106 7.91 -7.13 1.48
CA THR A 106 7.89 -6.26 2.66
C THR A 106 8.33 -4.85 2.30
N ILE A 107 7.49 -3.87 2.61
CA ILE A 107 7.86 -2.46 2.68
C ILE A 107 8.13 -2.15 4.16
N SER A 108 9.36 -1.78 4.50
CA SER A 108 9.69 -1.36 5.88
C SER A 108 9.74 0.16 5.98
N ILE A 109 9.05 0.71 6.97
CA ILE A 109 9.06 2.13 7.32
C ILE A 109 9.77 2.29 8.65
N GLU A 110 10.82 3.11 8.67
CA GLU A 110 11.58 3.41 9.88
C GLU A 110 10.76 4.27 10.85
N SER A 111 11.10 4.23 12.14
CA SER A 111 10.46 5.12 13.12
C SER A 111 10.80 6.58 12.80
N HIS A 112 9.83 7.48 12.88
CA HIS A 112 10.03 8.90 12.63
C HIS A 112 9.41 9.75 13.75
N THR A 113 10.14 10.78 14.18
CA THR A 113 9.64 11.76 15.16
C THR A 113 9.41 13.08 14.46
N TYR A 114 8.15 13.50 14.42
CA TYR A 114 7.75 14.81 13.92
C TYR A 114 7.95 15.84 15.03
N THR A 115 8.90 16.77 14.83
CA THR A 115 9.29 17.82 15.78
C THR A 115 8.81 19.20 15.36
#